data_AF-A0A1G9JSI8-F1
#
_entry.id   AF-A0A1G9JSI8-F1
#
_cell.length_a   1.000
_cell.length_b   1.000
_cell.length_c   1.000
_cell.angle_alpha   90.00
_cell.angle_beta   90.00
_cell.angle_gamma   90.00
#
_symmetry.space_group_name_H-M   'P 1'
#
loop_
_entity.id
_entity.type
_entity.pdbx_description
1 polymer ?
#
loop_
_entity_poly.entity_id
_entity_poly.type
_entity_poly.pdbx_seq_one_letter_code
_entity_poly.pdbx_strand_id
1 'polypeptide(L)' 'MLTLEQVQEILNVKSALVYSLVRSGELPAGQFAGRGVWRVRESDLVAYIDAAFVKTAERIAPGQIPEDDSPAEY' A
#
# COMPACT_ATOMS: atom_id res chain seq x y z
N MET A 1 -3.67 2.36 15.37
CA MET A 1 -2.90 1.21 14.81
C MET A 1 -3.87 0.43 13.96
N LEU A 2 -3.52 0.19 12.70
CA LEU A 2 -4.36 -0.47 11.70
C LEU A 2 -3.93 -1.93 11.53
N THR A 3 -4.88 -2.83 11.33
CA THR A 3 -4.61 -4.20 10.87
C THR A 3 -4.32 -4.20 9.37
N LEU A 4 -3.70 -5.27 8.85
CA LEU A 4 -3.52 -5.41 7.39
C LEU A 4 -4.86 -5.44 6.64
N GLU A 5 -5.89 -6.00 7.27
CA GLU A 5 -7.25 -6.01 6.73
C GLU A 5 -7.83 -4.58 6.67
N GLN A 6 -7.65 -3.76 7.71
CA GLN A 6 -8.09 -2.35 7.65
C GLN A 6 -7.34 -1.57 6.58
N VAL A 7 -6.04 -1.80 6.42
CA VAL A 7 -5.24 -1.17 5.35
C VAL A 7 -5.74 -1.60 3.97
N GLN A 8 -6.08 -2.87 3.80
CA GLN A 8 -6.65 -3.42 2.58
C GLN A 8 -7.93 -2.66 2.19
N GLU A 9 -8.85 -2.50 3.15
CA GLU A 9 -10.12 -1.80 2.91
C GLU A 9 -9.91 -0.32 2.58
N ILE A 10 -8.96 0.34 3.27
CA ILE A 10 -8.66 1.77 3.02
C ILE A 10 -8.07 2.00 1.63
N LEU A 11 -7.11 1.16 1.22
CA LEU A 11 -6.48 1.26 -0.09
C LEU A 11 -7.34 0.63 -1.20
N ASN A 12 -8.40 -0.08 -0.85
CA ASN A 12 -9.25 -0.86 -1.75
C ASN A 12 -8.43 -1.79 -2.68
N VAL A 13 -7.49 -2.55 -2.08
CA VAL A 13 -6.60 -3.47 -2.82
C VAL A 13 -6.75 -4.91 -2.32
N LYS A 14 -6.10 -5.87 -2.98
CA LYS A 14 -6.09 -7.27 -2.52
C LYS A 14 -5.17 -7.42 -1.29
N SER A 15 -5.54 -8.28 -0.34
CA SER A 15 -4.70 -8.65 0.82
C SER A 15 -3.27 -8.99 0.43
N ALA A 16 -3.10 -9.78 -0.64
CA ALA A 16 -1.79 -10.18 -1.17
C ALA A 16 -0.88 -8.98 -1.50
N LEU A 17 -1.44 -7.88 -2.00
CA LEU A 17 -0.67 -6.66 -2.26
C LEU A 17 -0.21 -6.02 -0.96
N VAL A 18 -1.10 -5.86 0.03
CA VAL A 18 -0.75 -5.30 1.34
C VAL A 18 0.37 -6.12 2.01
N TYR A 19 0.27 -7.45 1.98
CA TYR A 19 1.32 -8.33 2.49
C TYR A 19 2.65 -8.15 1.73
N SER A 20 2.59 -7.97 0.41
CA SER A 20 3.77 -7.74 -0.42
C SER A 20 4.45 -6.42 -0.06
N LEU A 21 3.68 -5.34 0.15
CA LEU A 21 4.20 -4.03 0.57
C LEU A 21 4.86 -4.07 1.94
N VAL A 22 4.26 -4.79 2.89
CA VAL A 22 4.85 -4.98 4.22
C VAL A 22 6.13 -5.80 4.15
N ARG A 23 6.14 -6.83 3.30
CA ARG A 23 7.31 -7.70 3.12
C ARG A 23 8.44 -7.05 2.31
N SER A 24 8.12 -6.18 1.35
CA SER A 24 9.10 -5.37 0.62
C SER A 24 9.65 -4.23 1.49
N GLY A 25 8.95 -3.87 2.56
CA GLY A 25 9.31 -2.76 3.45
C GLY A 25 8.81 -1.40 2.95
N GLU A 26 8.05 -1.36 1.85
CA GLU A 26 7.44 -0.14 1.32
C GLU A 26 6.33 0.39 2.22
N LEU A 27 5.63 -0.51 2.94
CA LEU A 27 4.67 -0.15 3.97
C LEU A 27 5.19 -0.60 5.35
N PRO A 28 5.68 0.32 6.19
CA PRO A 28 6.16 -0.02 7.52
C PRO A 28 5.06 -0.64 8.39
N ALA A 29 5.32 -1.85 8.90
CA ALA A 29 4.44 -2.52 9.84
C ALA A 29 5.25 -3.07 11.02
N GLY A 30 4.73 -2.89 12.23
CA GLY A 30 5.26 -3.54 13.43
C GLY A 30 4.54 -4.86 13.68
N GLN A 31 5.30 -5.89 14.08
CA GLN A 31 4.73 -7.14 14.56
C GLN A 31 4.51 -7.05 16.07
N PHE A 32 3.25 -7.05 16.50
CA PHE A 32 2.89 -6.88 17.92
C PHE A 32 2.23 -8.15 18.44
N ALA A 33 2.82 -8.73 19.50
CA ALA A 33 2.46 -10.01 20.11
C ALA A 33 2.74 -11.24 19.22
N GLY A 34 3.17 -12.33 19.86
CA GLY A 34 3.75 -13.51 19.21
C GLY A 34 2.89 -14.09 18.08
N ARG A 35 3.55 -14.28 16.92
CA ARG A 35 3.10 -14.88 15.64
C ARG A 35 1.90 -14.21 14.96
N GLY A 36 2.21 -13.44 13.91
CA GLY A 36 1.30 -13.18 12.78
C GLY A 36 0.48 -11.90 12.87
N VAL A 37 0.54 -11.17 13.98
CA VAL A 37 -0.20 -9.93 14.15
C VAL A 37 0.66 -8.75 13.70
N TRP A 38 0.43 -8.30 12.47
CA TRP A 38 1.01 -7.08 11.93
C TRP A 38 0.11 -5.88 12.21
N ARG A 39 0.72 -4.75 12.56
CA ARG A 39 0.06 -3.46 12.74
C ARG A 39 0.80 -2.39 11.98
N VAL A 40 0.04 -1.62 11.22
CA VAL A 40 0.53 -0.45 10.49
C VAL A 40 0.12 0.79 11.26
N ARG A 41 1.01 1.79 11.37
CA ARG A 41 0.59 3.09 11.92
C ARG A 41 -0.16 3.84 10.84
N GLU A 42 -1.19 4.58 11.24
CA GLU A 42 -1.94 5.43 10.32
C GLU A 42 -1.02 6.44 9.62
N SER A 43 -0.07 7.02 10.35
CA SER A 43 0.95 7.90 9.79
C SER A 43 1.81 7.24 8.71
N ASP A 44 2.13 5.96 8.85
CA ASP A 44 2.93 5.23 7.87
C ASP A 44 2.11 4.94 6.60
N LEU A 45 0.82 4.63 6.76
CA LEU A 45 -0.10 4.47 5.64
C LEU A 45 -0.28 5.77 4.85
N VAL A 46 -0.52 6.88 5.55
CA VAL A 46 -0.66 8.20 4.92
C VAL A 46 0.63 8.58 4.17
N ALA A 47 1.80 8.40 4.80
CA ALA A 47 3.08 8.68 4.15
C ALA A 47 3.32 7.82 2.89
N TYR A 48 2.90 6.54 2.91
CA TYR A 48 2.97 5.68 1.73
C TYR A 48 2.08 6.20 0.58
N ILE A 49 0.85 6.61 0.90
CA ILE A 49 -0.10 7.16 -0.08
C ILE A 49 0.47 8.44 -0.70
N ASP A 50 0.93 9.39 0.13
CA ASP A 50 1.57 10.62 -0.35
C ASP A 50 2.76 10.33 -1.27
N ALA A 51 3.65 9.41 -0.87
CA ALA A 51 4.80 9.03 -1.70
C ALA A 51 4.39 8.39 -3.03
N ALA A 52 3.32 7.58 -3.04
CA ALA A 52 2.80 6.97 -4.27
C ALA A 52 2.24 8.03 -5.22
N PHE A 53 1.52 9.03 -4.71
CA PHE A 53 1.02 10.14 -5.51
C PHE A 53 2.14 11.05 -6.03
N VAL A 54 3.17 11.34 -5.23
CA VAL A 54 4.33 12.12 -5.69
C VAL A 54 5.06 11.39 -6.81
N LYS A 55 5.38 10.10 -6.63
CA LYS A 55 6.02 9.27 -7.69
C LYS A 55 5.18 9.23 -8.96
N THR A 56 3.86 9.18 -8.82
CA THR A 56 2.94 9.19 -9.97
C THR A 56 2.94 10.55 -10.66
N ALA A 57 2.84 11.65 -9.91
CA ALA A 57 2.91 13.01 -10.44
C ALA A 57 4.23 13.27 -11.18
N GLU A 58 5.35 12.80 -10.64
CA GLU A 58 6.67 12.88 -11.29
C GLU A 58 6.74 12.08 -12.60
N ARG A 59 6.01 10.95 -12.70
CA ARG A 59 5.90 10.13 -13.92
C ARG A 59 4.92 10.69 -14.95
N ILE A 60 3.90 11.41 -14.51
CA ILE A 60 2.92 12.07 -15.39
C ILE A 60 3.49 13.37 -15.98
N ALA A 61 4.38 14.06 -15.26
CA ALA A 61 5.05 15.28 -15.74
C ALA A 61 5.80 15.12 -17.09
N PRO A 62 6.36 13.94 -17.46
CA PRO A 62 6.85 13.67 -18.81
C PRO A 62 5.81 13.08 -19.81
N GLY A 63 4.51 13.14 -19.53
CA GLY A 63 3.47 12.81 -20.52
C GLY A 63 3.25 11.31 -20.80
N GLN A 64 3.63 10.43 -19.87
CA GLN A 64 3.41 8.99 -19.99
C GLN A 64 2.65 8.49 -18.75
N ILE A 65 1.31 8.52 -18.82
CA ILE A 65 0.50 7.66 -17.97
C ILE A 65 0.53 6.30 -18.69
N PRO A 66 1.26 5.27 -18.21
CA PRO A 66 0.98 3.93 -18.67
C PRO A 66 -0.48 3.64 -18.32
N GLU A 67 -1.26 3.32 -19.35
CA GLU A 67 -2.64 2.88 -19.19
C GLU A 67 -2.69 1.84 -18.08
N ASP A 68 -3.60 2.07 -17.14
CA ASP A 68 -3.91 1.23 -16.02
C ASP A 68 -3.90 -0.25 -16.45
N ASP A 69 -2.91 -1.01 -15.99
CA ASP A 69 -2.96 -2.47 -16.01
C ASP A 69 -3.99 -2.88 -14.94
N SER A 70 -5.25 -2.59 -15.26
CA SER A 70 -6.42 -3.25 -14.69
C SER A 70 -6.42 -4.66 -15.30
N PRO A 71 -5.99 -5.71 -14.58
CA PRO A 71 -6.46 -7.03 -14.91
C PRO A 71 -7.96 -7.04 -14.60
N ALA A 72 -8.74 -6.95 -15.67
CA ALA A 72 -10.16 -7.20 -15.69
C ALA A 72 -10.52 -8.49 -14.92
N GLU A 73 -11.70 -8.44 -14.30
CA GLU A 73 -12.63 -9.54 -14.00
C GLU A 73 -12.28 -10.54 -12.87
N TYR A 74 -13.19 -10.66 -11.90
CA TYR A 74 -14.41 -11.49 -12.07
C TYR A 74 -15.55 -10.96 -11.18
#